data_AF-A0A932LL79-F1
#
_entry.id   AF-A0A932LL79-F1
#
_cell.length_a   1.000
_cell.length_b   1.000
_cell.length_c   1.000
_cell.angle_alpha   90.00
_cell.angle_beta   90.00
_cell.angle_gamma   90.00
#
_symmetry.space_group_name_H-M   'P 1'
#
loop_
_entity.id
_entity.type
_entity.pdbx_description
1 polymer ?
#
loop_
_entity_poly.entity_id
_entity_poly.type
_entity_poly.pdbx_seq_one_letter_code
_entity_poly.pdbx_strand_id
1 'polypeptide(L)'
;MTGVGELVLARNQILQHSSTLSDAALLSTTQRLNLITTELQEGVMKTRMQPIGNIWSKFPRVVRDLAVQCGKRVRIEMEGTDTELDKTIVEAIKDPLTHLVRNAVDHGIEPPKVRAAAGKPEEGRLVLRAFHEGGQVNIEITDDGGGLDIDRIPTSPGSARKWPGSTRSSKAPRPRSCMPIVISRSNT
;
A
#
# COMPACT_ATOMS: atom_id res chain seq x y z
N MET A 1 -13.25 -19.85 -5.16
CA MET A 1 -13.33 -19.03 -3.93
C MET A 1 -14.61 -18.20 -3.98
N THR A 2 -15.76 -18.87 -3.99
CA THR A 2 -17.05 -18.28 -4.38
C THR A 2 -17.99 -18.06 -3.19
N GLY A 3 -17.92 -18.90 -2.15
CA GLY A 3 -18.89 -18.87 -1.04
C GLY A 3 -18.86 -17.63 -0.14
N VAL A 4 -17.68 -17.08 0.19
CA VAL A 4 -17.59 -15.88 1.06
C VAL A 4 -18.11 -14.63 0.34
N GLY A 5 -17.83 -14.52 -0.97
CA GLY A 5 -18.34 -13.42 -1.79
C GLY A 5 -19.86 -13.46 -1.92
N GLU A 6 -20.43 -14.63 -2.21
CA GLU A 6 -21.89 -14.83 -2.26
C GLU A 6 -22.57 -14.59 -0.91
N LEU A 7 -21.93 -15.00 0.18
CA LEU A 7 -22.44 -14.76 1.54
C LEU A 7 -22.48 -13.25 1.87
N VAL A 8 -21.47 -12.49 1.46
CA VAL A 8 -21.46 -11.02 1.60
C VAL A 8 -22.55 -10.38 0.73
N LEU A 9 -22.77 -10.88 -0.49
CA LEU A 9 -23.84 -10.39 -1.38
C LEU A 9 -25.23 -10.69 -0.80
N ALA A 10 -25.46 -11.91 -0.32
CA ALA A 10 -26.70 -12.31 0.33
C ALA A 10 -26.96 -11.47 1.61
N ARG A 11 -25.94 -11.25 2.45
CA ARG A 11 -26.01 -10.33 3.60
C ARG A 11 -26.45 -8.93 3.18
N ASN A 12 -25.85 -8.37 2.13
CA ASN A 12 -26.18 -7.02 1.67
C ASN A 12 -27.63 -6.91 1.17
N GLN A 13 -28.12 -7.94 0.46
CA GLN A 13 -29.53 -8.01 0.04
C GLN A 13 -30.49 -8.08 1.23
N ILE A 14 -30.21 -8.91 2.24
CA ILE A 14 -31.05 -9.03 3.44
C ILE A 14 -31.06 -7.71 4.23
N LEU A 15 -29.92 -7.05 4.40
CA LEU A 15 -29.83 -5.73 5.04
C LEU A 15 -30.71 -4.70 4.34
N GLN A 16 -30.68 -4.67 3.01
CA GLN A 16 -31.45 -3.74 2.20
C GLN A 16 -32.96 -3.99 2.34
N HIS A 17 -33.42 -5.25 2.27
CA HIS A 17 -34.84 -5.60 2.41
C HIS A 17 -35.38 -5.47 3.85
N SER A 18 -34.56 -5.76 4.87
CA SER A 18 -34.99 -5.63 6.28
C SER A 18 -35.28 -4.18 6.69
N SER A 19 -34.57 -3.22 6.09
CA SER A 19 -34.76 -1.78 6.37
C SER A 19 -36.12 -1.24 5.93
N THR A 20 -36.76 -1.88 4.95
CA THR A 20 -38.09 -1.51 4.43
C THR A 20 -39.26 -2.10 5.23
N LEU A 21 -39.06 -3.19 5.98
CA LEU A 21 -40.15 -3.96 6.58
C LEU A 21 -40.53 -3.52 8.01
N SER A 22 -39.78 -2.59 8.64
CA SER A 22 -40.02 -2.09 10.01
C SER A 22 -40.20 -3.16 11.09
N ASP A 23 -39.72 -4.39 10.85
CA ASP A 23 -39.78 -5.50 11.79
C ASP A 23 -38.52 -5.53 12.67
N ALA A 24 -38.69 -5.26 13.96
CA ALA A 24 -37.61 -5.20 14.93
C ALA A 24 -36.89 -6.55 15.13
N ALA A 25 -37.61 -7.67 15.04
CA ALA A 25 -37.02 -9.00 15.18
C ALA A 25 -36.14 -9.34 13.96
N LEU A 26 -36.60 -8.99 12.75
CA LEU A 26 -35.83 -9.16 11.51
C LEU A 26 -34.59 -8.27 11.49
N LEU A 27 -34.71 -7.01 11.92
CA LEU A 27 -33.57 -6.08 12.01
C LEU A 27 -32.49 -6.61 12.96
N SER A 28 -32.88 -7.11 14.15
CA SER A 28 -31.94 -7.67 15.13
C SER A 28 -31.21 -8.91 14.59
N THR A 29 -31.94 -9.80 13.91
CA THR A 29 -31.38 -11.02 13.30
C THR A 29 -30.40 -10.67 12.18
N THR A 30 -30.73 -9.67 11.37
CA THR A 30 -29.88 -9.20 10.27
C THR A 30 -28.60 -8.53 10.78
N GLN A 31 -28.68 -7.76 11.87
CA GLN A 31 -27.49 -7.21 12.54
C GLN A 31 -26.57 -8.33 13.06
N ARG A 32 -27.14 -9.40 13.63
CA ARG A 32 -26.37 -10.55 14.10
C ARG A 32 -25.71 -11.33 12.96
N LEU A 33 -26.43 -11.54 11.85
CA LEU A 33 -25.88 -12.14 10.63
C LEU A 33 -24.70 -11.31 10.12
N ASN A 34 -24.87 -9.99 10.06
CA ASN A 34 -23.84 -9.05 9.65
C ASN A 34 -22.55 -9.19 10.51
N LEU A 35 -22.68 -9.26 11.84
CA LEU A 35 -21.53 -9.45 12.73
C LEU A 35 -20.78 -10.75 12.40
N ILE A 36 -21.49 -11.88 12.36
CA ILE A 36 -20.90 -13.21 12.12
C ILE A 36 -20.22 -13.28 10.75
N THR A 37 -20.85 -12.69 9.72
CA THR A 37 -20.25 -12.67 8.37
C THR A 37 -19.02 -11.78 8.28
N THR A 38 -18.99 -10.67 9.03
CA THR A 38 -17.81 -9.81 9.11
C THR A 38 -16.66 -10.55 9.80
N GLU A 39 -16.91 -11.21 10.92
CA GLU A 39 -15.91 -12.01 11.64
C GLU A 39 -15.37 -13.17 10.78
N LEU A 40 -16.25 -13.86 10.05
CA LEU A 40 -15.84 -14.96 9.17
C LEU A 40 -15.01 -14.44 8.01
N GLN A 41 -15.40 -13.31 7.41
CA GLN A 41 -14.62 -12.68 6.34
C GLN A 41 -13.22 -12.27 6.84
N GLU A 42 -13.13 -11.64 8.01
CA GLU A 42 -11.85 -11.27 8.63
C GLU A 42 -10.97 -12.49 8.91
N GLY A 43 -11.56 -13.57 9.44
CA GLY A 43 -10.86 -14.84 9.66
C GLY A 43 -10.32 -15.44 8.36
N VAL A 44 -11.11 -15.42 7.29
CA VAL A 44 -10.66 -15.91 5.98
C VAL A 44 -9.55 -15.04 5.39
N MET A 45 -9.60 -13.71 5.53
CA MET A 45 -8.52 -12.83 5.09
C MET A 45 -7.22 -13.14 5.83
N LYS A 46 -7.27 -13.40 7.14
CA LYS A 46 -6.10 -13.79 7.94
C LYS A 46 -5.43 -15.08 7.46
N THR A 47 -6.17 -16.05 6.94
CA THR A 47 -5.60 -17.31 6.43
C THR A 47 -4.78 -17.15 5.15
N ARG A 48 -4.82 -15.98 4.49
CA ARG A 48 -4.10 -15.69 3.23
C ARG A 48 -3.00 -14.66 3.40
N MET A 49 -2.69 -14.31 4.64
CA MET A 49 -1.61 -13.40 4.95
C MET A 49 -0.29 -14.03 4.51
N GLN A 50 0.55 -13.22 3.87
CA GLN A 50 1.89 -13.59 3.45
C GLN A 50 2.86 -12.48 3.84
N PRO A 51 4.10 -12.83 4.21
CA PRO A 51 5.11 -11.82 4.50
C PRO A 51 5.47 -11.03 3.24
N ILE A 52 5.50 -9.70 3.36
CA ILE A 52 5.83 -8.79 2.24
C ILE A 52 7.25 -9.02 1.69
N GLY A 53 8.14 -9.56 2.53
CA GLY A 53 9.51 -9.93 2.18
C GLY A 53 9.62 -10.82 0.94
N ASN A 54 8.60 -11.63 0.65
CA ASN A 54 8.55 -12.46 -0.56
C ASN A 54 8.64 -11.62 -1.84
N ILE A 55 8.02 -10.43 -1.88
CA ILE A 55 8.16 -9.49 -3.00
C ILE A 55 9.51 -8.78 -2.93
N TRP A 56 9.89 -8.31 -1.75
CA TRP A 56 11.11 -7.51 -1.57
C TRP A 56 12.38 -8.25 -1.92
N SER A 57 12.40 -9.57 -1.83
CA SER A 57 13.53 -10.43 -2.25
C SER A 57 14.09 -10.12 -3.65
N LYS A 58 13.27 -9.56 -4.54
CA LYS A 58 13.67 -9.21 -5.92
C LYS A 58 14.25 -7.81 -6.04
N PHE A 59 13.92 -6.90 -5.11
CA PHE A 59 14.32 -5.49 -5.22
C PHE A 59 15.82 -5.24 -5.16
N PRO A 60 16.64 -5.96 -4.37
CA PRO A 60 18.10 -5.77 -4.39
C PRO A 60 18.72 -5.92 -5.77
N ARG A 61 18.22 -6.87 -6.57
CA ARG A 61 18.68 -7.06 -7.94
C ARG A 61 18.20 -5.94 -8.86
N VAL A 62 16.91 -5.60 -8.80
CA VAL A 62 16.32 -4.53 -9.62
C VAL A 62 17.02 -3.20 -9.36
N VAL A 63 17.26 -2.84 -8.09
CA VAL A 63 17.97 -1.61 -7.72
C VAL A 63 19.41 -1.62 -8.24
N ARG A 64 20.12 -2.75 -8.13
CA ARG A 64 21.48 -2.87 -8.65
C ARG A 64 21.54 -2.68 -10.17
N ASP A 65 20.64 -3.33 -10.90
CA ASP A 65 20.58 -3.25 -12.36
C ASP A 65 20.28 -1.80 -12.81
N LEU A 66 19.33 -1.13 -12.15
CA LEU A 66 19.00 0.29 -12.39
C LEU A 66 20.17 1.22 -12.02
N ALA A 67 20.82 0.99 -10.89
CA ALA A 67 21.96 1.80 -10.46
C ALA A 67 23.10 1.73 -11.48
N VAL A 68 23.42 0.54 -12.00
CA VAL A 68 24.41 0.36 -13.07
C VAL A 68 23.98 1.08 -14.35
N GLN A 69 22.72 0.91 -14.78
CA GLN A 69 22.19 1.54 -15.98
C GLN A 69 22.26 3.09 -15.90
N CYS A 70 22.01 3.66 -14.73
CA CYS A 70 22.03 5.11 -14.51
C CYS A 70 23.42 5.66 -14.13
N GLY A 71 24.44 4.81 -13.99
CA GLY A 71 25.77 5.22 -13.53
C GLY A 71 25.79 5.74 -12.08
N LYS A 72 24.93 5.19 -11.22
CA LYS A 72 24.76 5.56 -9.82
C LYS A 72 25.23 4.44 -8.89
N ARG A 73 25.53 4.78 -7.64
CA ARG A 73 25.83 3.80 -6.57
C ARG A 73 24.71 3.89 -5.55
N VAL A 74 23.98 2.79 -5.35
CA VAL A 74 22.82 2.75 -4.46
C VAL A 74 22.84 1.47 -3.63
N ARG A 75 22.68 1.62 -2.32
CA ARG A 75 22.45 0.54 -1.37
C ARG A 75 20.99 0.52 -0.95
N ILE A 76 20.36 -0.65 -1.08
CA ILE A 76 19.00 -0.88 -0.61
C ILE A 76 19.00 -1.57 0.76
N GLU A 77 18.16 -1.08 1.66
CA GLU A 77 17.90 -1.66 2.98
C GLU A 77 16.42 -1.99 3.10
N MET A 78 16.11 -3.11 3.74
CA MET A 78 14.74 -3.61 3.87
C MET A 78 14.48 -3.91 5.34
N GLU A 79 13.41 -3.34 5.88
CA GLU A 79 13.00 -3.44 7.28
C GLU A 79 11.56 -3.94 7.37
N GLY A 80 11.28 -4.85 8.31
CA GLY A 80 9.94 -5.40 8.52
C GLY A 80 9.49 -6.36 7.40
N THR A 81 10.42 -7.17 6.86
CA THR A 81 10.17 -8.16 5.79
C THR A 81 9.16 -9.23 6.18
N ASP A 82 8.98 -9.43 7.47
CA ASP A 82 8.05 -10.32 8.14
C ASP A 82 6.64 -9.75 8.26
N THR A 83 6.43 -8.46 7.96
CA THR A 83 5.10 -7.83 7.98
C THR A 83 4.14 -8.57 7.06
N GLU A 84 3.02 -9.01 7.62
CA GLU A 84 2.02 -9.83 6.95
C GLU A 84 0.98 -8.99 6.21
N LEU A 85 0.70 -9.33 4.95
CA LEU A 85 -0.33 -8.71 4.13
C LEU A 85 -1.11 -9.72 3.30
N ASP A 86 -2.36 -9.38 2.97
CA ASP A 86 -3.20 -10.22 2.12
C ASP A 86 -2.57 -10.38 0.72
N LYS A 87 -2.50 -11.62 0.23
CA LYS A 87 -1.93 -11.95 -1.08
C LYS A 87 -2.48 -11.09 -2.24
N THR A 88 -3.78 -10.81 -2.27
CA THR A 88 -4.37 -10.03 -3.36
C THR A 88 -3.91 -8.57 -3.33
N ILE A 89 -3.71 -8.03 -2.12
CA ILE A 89 -3.18 -6.70 -1.94
C ILE A 89 -1.70 -6.65 -2.31
N VAL A 90 -0.93 -7.65 -1.87
CA VAL A 90 0.49 -7.86 -2.22
C VAL A 90 0.69 -7.87 -3.74
N GLU A 91 -0.17 -8.58 -4.48
CA GLU A 91 -0.14 -8.59 -5.96
C GLU A 91 -0.51 -7.22 -6.57
N ALA A 92 -1.49 -6.51 -5.99
CA ALA A 92 -1.94 -5.21 -6.48
C ALA A 92 -0.92 -4.07 -6.25
N ILE A 93 -0.15 -4.11 -5.17
CA ILE A 93 0.82 -3.05 -4.83
C ILE A 93 2.20 -3.26 -5.44
N LYS A 94 2.49 -4.47 -5.96
CA LYS A 94 3.81 -4.85 -6.49
C LYS A 94 4.32 -3.88 -7.57
N ASP A 95 3.49 -3.59 -8.57
CA ASP A 95 3.87 -2.73 -9.68
C ASP A 95 4.05 -1.26 -9.24
N PRO A 96 3.14 -0.68 -8.43
CA PRO A 96 3.34 0.62 -7.78
C PRO A 96 4.65 0.73 -6.98
N LEU A 97 4.99 -0.27 -6.16
CA LEU A 97 6.23 -0.26 -5.38
C LEU A 97 7.46 -0.30 -6.28
N THR A 98 7.43 -1.12 -7.34
CA THR A 98 8.51 -1.16 -8.33
C THR A 98 8.71 0.18 -9.00
N HIS A 99 7.62 0.88 -9.32
CA HIS A 99 7.66 2.23 -9.88
C HIS A 99 8.30 3.20 -8.87
N LEU A 100 7.89 3.20 -7.60
CA LEU A 100 8.44 4.10 -6.58
C LEU A 100 9.95 3.88 -6.37
N VAL A 101 10.38 2.61 -6.30
CA VAL A 101 11.81 2.25 -6.22
C VAL A 101 12.57 2.76 -7.44
N ARG A 102 12.02 2.59 -8.64
CA ARG A 102 12.63 3.13 -9.86
C ARG A 102 12.75 4.65 -9.81
N ASN A 103 11.69 5.37 -9.39
CA ASN A 103 11.74 6.82 -9.27
C ASN A 103 12.79 7.29 -8.26
N ALA A 104 12.97 6.56 -7.16
CA ALA A 104 14.02 6.85 -6.20
C ALA A 104 15.42 6.69 -6.82
N VAL A 105 15.67 5.62 -7.58
CA VAL A 105 16.97 5.38 -8.23
C VAL A 105 17.20 6.32 -9.42
N ASP A 106 16.22 6.50 -10.31
CA ASP A 106 16.36 7.26 -11.56
C ASP A 106 16.38 8.78 -11.30
N HIS A 107 15.57 9.26 -10.36
CA HIS A 107 15.37 10.70 -10.12
C HIS A 107 15.73 11.16 -8.70
N GLY A 108 15.60 10.31 -7.68
CA GLY A 108 15.93 10.68 -6.30
C GLY A 108 17.43 10.77 -6.07
N ILE A 109 18.13 9.64 -6.21
CA ILE A 109 19.57 9.54 -5.93
C ILE A 109 20.39 10.22 -7.02
N GLU A 110 21.29 11.11 -6.63
CA GLU A 110 22.20 11.80 -7.55
C GLU A 110 23.43 10.91 -7.90
N PRO A 111 24.12 11.16 -9.03
CA PRO A 111 25.37 10.46 -9.35
C PRO A 111 26.47 10.69 -8.28
N PRO A 112 27.42 9.75 -8.10
CA PRO A 112 28.43 9.81 -7.04
C PRO A 112 29.20 11.13 -6.99
N LYS A 113 29.58 11.67 -8.16
CA LYS A 113 30.29 12.95 -8.28
C LYS A 113 29.47 14.14 -7.76
N VAL A 114 28.17 14.15 -8.04
CA VAL A 114 27.25 15.21 -7.56
C VAL A 114 27.06 15.11 -6.06
N ARG A 115 26.92 13.88 -5.53
CA ARG A 115 26.81 13.63 -4.09
C ARG A 115 28.06 14.06 -3.33
N ALA A 116 29.24 13.71 -3.84
CA ALA A 116 30.52 14.12 -3.25
C ALA A 116 30.68 15.65 -3.23
N ALA A 117 30.29 16.33 -4.30
CA ALA A 117 30.29 17.80 -4.36
C ALA A 117 29.32 18.45 -3.35
N ALA A 118 28.22 17.76 -3.01
CA ALA A 118 27.27 18.17 -1.99
C ALA A 118 27.64 17.69 -0.56
N GLY A 119 28.80 17.05 -0.37
CA GLY A 119 29.24 16.52 0.93
C GLY A 119 28.49 15.26 1.40
N LYS A 120 27.72 14.61 0.53
CA LYS A 120 27.01 13.35 0.81
C LYS A 120 27.89 12.13 0.48
N PRO A 121 27.64 10.95 1.09
CA PRO A 121 28.27 9.70 0.69
C PRO A 121 28.04 9.40 -0.81
N GLU A 122 29.08 8.87 -1.48
CA GLU A 122 28.99 8.51 -2.91
C GLU A 122 27.94 7.44 -3.21
N GLU A 123 27.70 6.53 -2.25
CA GLU A 123 26.65 5.52 -2.31
C GLU A 123 25.37 6.10 -1.67
N GLY A 124 24.31 6.24 -2.47
CA GLY A 124 23.00 6.64 -1.98
C GLY A 124 22.30 5.51 -1.23
N ARG A 125 21.43 5.86 -0.29
CA ARG A 125 20.69 4.93 0.56
C ARG A 125 19.22 4.95 0.18
N LEU A 126 18.66 3.76 -0.08
CA LEU A 126 17.24 3.54 -0.31
C LEU A 126 16.72 2.55 0.74
N VAL A 127 15.75 2.97 1.55
CA VAL A 127 15.16 2.15 2.61
C VAL A 127 13.72 1.81 2.25
N LEU A 128 13.39 0.52 2.27
CA LEU A 128 12.01 0.03 2.20
C LEU A 128 11.64 -0.51 3.58
N ARG A 129 10.60 0.05 4.19
CA ARG A 129 10.16 -0.32 5.52
C ARG A 129 8.69 -0.67 5.53
N ALA A 130 8.30 -1.73 6.22
CA ALA A 130 6.90 -2.03 6.49
C ALA A 130 6.69 -2.32 7.97
N PHE A 131 5.56 -1.87 8.49
CA PHE A 131 5.19 -2.09 9.88
C PHE A 131 3.70 -1.88 10.09
N HIS A 132 3.19 -2.42 11.20
CA HIS A 132 1.84 -2.18 11.65
C HIS A 132 1.79 -1.00 12.62
N GLU A 133 0.96 0.00 12.32
CA GLU A 133 0.70 1.12 13.22
C GLU A 133 -0.74 1.59 13.00
N GLY A 134 -1.46 1.92 14.08
CA GLY A 134 -2.82 2.45 13.97
C GLY A 134 -3.86 1.52 13.33
N GLY A 135 -3.65 0.19 13.40
CA GLY A 135 -4.54 -0.80 12.78
C GLY A 135 -4.44 -0.89 11.26
N GLN A 136 -3.40 -0.29 10.68
CA GLN A 136 -3.09 -0.32 9.25
C GLN A 136 -1.66 -0.81 9.02
N VAL A 137 -1.38 -1.20 7.79
CA VAL A 137 -0.01 -1.54 7.36
C VAL A 137 0.59 -0.32 6.69
N ASN A 138 1.69 0.19 7.22
CA ASN A 138 2.42 1.28 6.62
C ASN A 138 3.57 0.70 5.81
N ILE A 139 3.74 1.19 4.58
CA ILE A 139 4.87 0.87 3.72
C ILE A 139 5.55 2.19 3.37
N GLU A 140 6.78 2.35 3.81
CA GLU A 140 7.58 3.55 3.63
C GLU A 140 8.72 3.28 2.66
N ILE A 141 8.94 4.21 1.73
CA ILE A 141 10.10 4.22 0.86
C ILE A 141 10.84 5.52 1.10
N THR A 142 12.05 5.45 1.62
CA THR A 142 12.88 6.63 1.93
C THR A 142 14.15 6.60 1.12
N ASP A 143 14.47 7.71 0.47
CA ASP A 143 15.76 7.93 -0.17
C ASP A 143 16.51 9.11 0.46
N ASP A 144 17.83 9.15 0.35
CA ASP A 144 18.70 10.25 0.81
C ASP A 144 19.19 11.12 -0.37
N GLY A 145 18.33 11.21 -1.39
CA GLY A 145 18.59 11.85 -2.67
C GLY A 145 18.49 13.36 -2.63
N GLY A 146 18.41 13.98 -3.81
CA GLY A 146 18.31 15.43 -3.97
C GLY A 146 16.95 16.00 -3.57
N GLY A 147 16.00 15.14 -3.20
CA GLY A 147 14.62 15.51 -2.91
C GLY A 147 13.81 15.77 -4.18
N LEU A 148 12.56 16.19 -3.97
CA LEU A 148 11.71 16.67 -5.05
C LEU A 148 12.10 18.13 -5.33
N ASP A 149 12.47 18.40 -6.58
CA ASP A 149 12.72 19.75 -7.08
C ASP A 149 11.36 20.50 -7.13
N ILE A 150 11.03 21.21 -6.05
CA ILE A 150 9.73 21.88 -5.85
C ILE A 150 9.44 22.86 -6.99
N ASP A 151 10.47 23.44 -7.59
CA ASP A 151 10.38 24.39 -8.71
C ASP A 151 10.02 23.73 -10.04
N ARG A 152 10.23 22.41 -10.18
CA ARG A 152 9.79 21.61 -11.33
C ARG A 152 8.44 20.93 -11.15
N ILE A 153 7.83 21.05 -9.97
CA ILE A 153 6.43 20.66 -9.79
C ILE A 153 5.62 21.76 -10.45
N PRO A 154 4.97 21.54 -11.62
CA PRO A 154 4.05 22.54 -12.13
C PRO A 154 3.04 22.81 -11.02
N THR A 155 2.92 24.08 -10.62
CA THR A 155 1.86 24.61 -9.76
C THR A 155 0.53 24.43 -10.48
N SER A 156 0.09 23.20 -10.57
CA SER A 156 -1.21 22.78 -11.04
C SER A 156 -1.85 22.09 -9.84
N PRO A 157 -2.82 22.74 -9.16
CA PRO A 157 -3.65 22.05 -8.19
C PRO A 157 -4.52 21.04 -8.95
N GLY A 158 -3.97 19.87 -9.31
CA GLY A 158 -4.68 18.99 -10.25
C GLY A 158 -4.02 17.69 -10.71
N SER A 159 -2.86 17.27 -10.21
CA SER A 159 -2.26 15.98 -10.62
C SER A 159 -2.17 14.94 -9.49
N ALA A 160 -3.07 15.02 -8.51
CA ALA A 160 -3.56 13.81 -7.85
C ALA A 160 -4.27 12.98 -8.93
N ARG A 161 -3.48 12.20 -9.69
CA ARG A 161 -3.98 11.17 -10.59
C ARG A 161 -4.68 10.18 -9.68
N LYS A 162 -5.99 10.37 -9.53
CA LYS A 162 -6.87 9.61 -8.66
C LYS A 162 -6.57 8.13 -8.85
N TRP A 163 -6.03 7.52 -7.80
CA TRP A 163 -6.13 6.08 -7.64
C TRP A 163 -7.62 5.73 -7.77
N PRO A 164 -8.02 4.71 -8.55
CA PRO A 164 -9.40 4.23 -8.53
C PRO A 164 -9.70 3.76 -7.10
N GLY A 165 -10.34 4.63 -6.30
CA GLY A 165 -10.52 4.46 -4.85
C GLY A 165 -10.38 5.74 -4.02
N SER A 166 -9.84 6.83 -4.56
CA SER A 166 -9.79 8.14 -3.88
C SER A 166 -11.04 8.99 -4.17
N THR A 167 -12.18 8.57 -3.64
CA THR A 167 -13.39 9.41 -3.59
C THR A 167 -13.35 10.34 -2.38
N ARG A 168 -13.46 11.65 -2.65
CA ARG A 168 -13.98 12.64 -1.70
C ARG A 168 -15.23 12.07 -1.05
N SER A 169 -15.30 12.20 0.28
CA SER A 169 -16.50 12.09 1.13
C SER A 169 -17.81 11.93 0.34
N SER A 170 -18.16 10.69 0.03
CA SER A 170 -19.56 10.26 -0.04
C SER A 170 -19.67 9.06 0.90
N LYS A 171 -20.68 9.11 1.77
CA LYS A 171 -20.99 8.11 2.80
C LYS A 171 -21.33 6.76 2.15
N ALA A 172 -20.33 6.02 1.72
CA ALA A 172 -20.45 4.59 1.40
C ALA A 172 -19.63 3.81 2.43
N PRO A 173 -20.20 2.79 3.11
CA PRO A 173 -19.46 2.01 4.09
C PRO A 173 -18.38 1.20 3.35
N ARG A 174 -17.10 1.50 3.63
CA ARG A 174 -15.98 0.66 3.18
C ARG A 174 -16.14 -0.73 3.82
N PRO A 175 -15.91 -1.83 3.09
CA PRO A 175 -15.86 -3.14 3.72
C PRO A 175 -14.74 -3.12 4.76
N ARG A 176 -15.08 -3.39 6.03
CA ARG A 176 -14.17 -3.33 7.19
C ARG A 176 -13.04 -4.38 7.16
N SER A 177 -12.99 -5.22 6.12
CA SER A 177 -12.16 -6.42 6.04
C SER A 177 -10.82 -6.25 5.31
N CYS A 178 -10.53 -5.08 4.73
CA CYS A 178 -9.19 -4.76 4.22
C CYS A 178 -8.50 -3.79 5.17
N MET A 179 -7.38 -4.21 5.77
CA MET A 179 -6.53 -3.27 6.51
C MET A 179 -6.11 -2.13 5.57
N PRO A 180 -6.21 -0.85 6.00
CA PRO A 180 -5.70 0.25 5.19
C PRO A 180 -4.21 0.03 4.95
N ILE A 181 -3.74 0.33 3.74
CA ILE A 181 -2.31 0.47 3.47
C ILE A 181 -2.03 1.93 3.19
N VAL A 182 -1.05 2.48 3.91
CA VAL A 182 -0.51 3.81 3.63
C VAL A 182 0.86 3.62 3.00
N ILE A 183 1.00 4.11 1.78
CA ILE A 183 2.29 4.17 1.09
C ILE A 183 2.78 5.61 1.14
N SER A 184 3.91 5.84 1.81
CA SER A 184 4.55 7.14 1.89
C SER A 184 5.92 7.10 1.21
N ARG A 185 6.30 8.23 0.59
CA ARG A 185 7.67 8.48 0.15
C ARG A 185 8.19 9.73 0.83
N SER A 186 9.36 9.62 1.45
CA SER A 186 10.05 10.71 2.13
C SER A 186 11.49 10.81 1.64
N ASN A 187 12.04 12.02 1.65
CA ASN A 187 13.47 12.26 1.45
C ASN A 187 14.08 12.63 2.80
N THR A 188 15.23 12.05 3.13
CA THR A 188 16.02 12.40 4.32
C THR A 188 17.17 13.34 3.99
#